data_AF-A0A815NCM1-F1
#
_entry.id   AF-A0A815NCM1-F1
#
_cell.length_a   1.000
_cell.length_b   1.000
_cell.length_c   1.000
_cell.angle_alpha   90.00
_cell.angle_beta   90.00
_cell.angle_gamma   90.00
#
_symmetry.space_group_name_H-M   'P 1'
#
loop_
_entity.id
_entity.type
_entity.pdbx_description
1 polymer ?
#
loop_
_entity_poly.entity_id
_entity_poly.type
_entity_poly.pdbx_seq_one_letter_code
_entity_poly.pdbx_strand_id
1 'polypeptide(L)'
;MVADVHRTLMYGGVFMYPATKEAKDGKIRLLYESIPMSYIVEKAGGASTNGQHSILKIQPQHIHQRSPVFLGYKEEIEKLYQQYSRHTWAHE
;
A
#
# COMPACT_ATOMS: atom_id res chain seq x y z
N MET A 1 7.11 -8.12 5.87
CA MET A 1 5.68 -7.95 5.50
C MET A 1 4.77 -8.61 6.52
N VAL A 2 4.56 -9.94 6.53
CA VAL A 2 3.54 -10.56 7.41
C VAL A 2 3.71 -10.18 8.89
N ALA A 3 4.92 -10.31 9.44
CA ALA A 3 5.18 -9.92 10.83
C ALA A 3 4.93 -8.43 11.10
N ASP A 4 5.26 -7.56 10.13
CA ASP A 4 5.07 -6.12 10.27
C ASP A 4 3.60 -5.74 10.18
N VAL A 5 2.85 -6.31 9.23
CA VAL A 5 1.41 -6.09 9.08
C VAL A 5 0.67 -6.61 10.32
N HIS A 6 1.06 -7.77 10.85
CA HIS A 6 0.50 -8.29 12.09
C HIS A 6 0.73 -7.32 13.26
N ARG A 7 1.95 -6.81 13.42
CA ARG A 7 2.26 -5.77 14.42
C ARG A 7 1.41 -4.52 14.21
N THR A 8 1.25 -4.06 12.96
CA THR A 8 0.42 -2.89 12.61
C THR A 8 -1.05 -3.11 12.96
N LEU A 9 -1.59 -4.33 12.79
CA LEU A 9 -2.95 -4.65 13.21
C LEU A 9 -3.12 -4.64 14.73
N MET A 10 -2.12 -5.13 15.47
CA MET A 10 -2.20 -5.25 16.93
C MET A 10 -1.97 -3.91 17.65
N TYR A 11 -1.03 -3.10 17.16
CA TYR A 11 -0.55 -1.91 17.86
C TYR A 11 -0.80 -0.61 17.10
N GLY A 12 -1.42 -0.67 15.93
CA GLY A 12 -1.58 0.47 15.03
C GLY A 12 -0.29 0.84 14.30
N GLY A 13 -0.31 2.02 13.68
CA GLY A 13 0.78 2.53 12.85
C GLY A 13 0.60 2.24 11.36
N VAL A 14 1.71 2.34 10.62
CA VAL A 14 1.74 2.20 9.15
C VAL A 14 2.85 1.24 8.73
N PHE A 15 2.51 0.33 7.83
CA PHE A 15 3.46 -0.41 7.03
C PHE A 15 3.56 0.25 5.65
N MET A 16 4.78 0.49 5.18
CA MET A 16 5.03 1.07 3.86
C MET A 16 6.15 0.33 3.13
N TYR A 17 5.93 0.14 1.84
CA TYR A 17 6.92 -0.36 0.90
C TYR A 17 6.78 0.45 -0.40
N PRO A 18 7.34 1.68 -0.45
CA PRO A 18 7.21 2.56 -1.61
C PRO A 18 7.97 2.02 -2.83
N ALA A 19 7.73 2.63 -3.99
CA ALA A 19 8.63 2.50 -5.13
C ALA A 19 10.02 3.03 -4.79
N THR A 20 11.04 2.45 -5.40
CA THR A 20 12.43 2.93 -5.31
C THR A 20 13.01 3.10 -6.71
N LYS A 21 14.19 3.71 -6.83
CA LYS A 21 14.87 3.87 -8.14
C LYS A 21 15.12 2.51 -8.83
N GLU A 22 15.39 1.47 -8.05
CA GLU A 22 15.66 0.11 -8.52
C GLU A 22 14.37 -0.69 -8.78
N ALA A 23 13.26 -0.32 -8.13
CA ALA A 23 11.96 -0.98 -8.24
C ALA A 23 10.87 0.09 -8.41
N LYS A 24 10.79 0.65 -9.64
CA LYS A 24 9.88 1.76 -9.98
C LYS A 24 8.41 1.40 -9.78
N ASP A 25 8.03 0.15 -10.03
CA ASP A 25 6.67 -0.36 -9.81
C ASP A 25 6.47 -0.94 -8.40
N GLY A 26 7.40 -0.69 -7.48
CA GLY A 26 7.43 -1.33 -6.17
C GLY A 26 7.94 -2.77 -6.21
N LYS A 27 8.04 -3.37 -5.02
CA LYS A 27 8.62 -4.73 -4.85
C LYS A 27 7.56 -5.79 -4.51
N ILE A 28 6.46 -5.38 -3.90
CA ILE A 28 5.43 -6.29 -3.38
C ILE A 28 4.48 -6.67 -4.51
N ARG A 29 4.12 -7.95 -4.63
CA ARG A 29 3.15 -8.41 -5.64
C ARG A 29 1.73 -8.04 -5.25
N LEU A 30 1.02 -7.48 -6.21
CA LEU A 30 -0.34 -7.02 -6.04
C LEU A 30 -1.27 -8.18 -5.65
N LEU A 31 -1.27 -9.27 -6.42
CA LEU A 31 -2.30 -10.31 -6.34
C LEU A 31 -2.26 -11.13 -5.04
N TYR A 32 -1.06 -11.49 -4.58
CA TYR A 32 -0.89 -12.45 -3.48
C TYR A 32 -0.09 -11.91 -2.29
N GLU A 33 0.29 -10.63 -2.30
CA GLU A 33 0.87 -9.95 -1.14
C GLU A 33 0.05 -8.71 -0.77
N SER A 34 -0.08 -7.73 -1.67
CA SER A 34 -0.75 -6.45 -1.36
C SER A 34 -2.26 -6.59 -1.17
N ILE A 35 -2.99 -7.22 -2.12
CA ILE A 35 -4.45 -7.36 -2.04
C ILE A 35 -4.88 -8.14 -0.79
N PRO A 36 -4.31 -9.32 -0.47
CA PRO A 36 -4.71 -10.08 0.71
C PRO A 36 -4.45 -9.32 2.02
N MET A 37 -3.28 -8.67 2.17
CA MET A 37 -2.98 -7.90 3.38
C MET A 37 -3.86 -6.66 3.50
N SER A 38 -4.12 -5.98 2.39
CA SER A 38 -4.99 -4.80 2.34
C SER A 38 -6.42 -5.17 2.72
N TYR A 39 -6.92 -6.32 2.25
CA TYR A 39 -8.25 -6.80 2.62
C TYR A 39 -8.36 -7.01 4.13
N ILE A 40 -7.39 -7.67 4.76
CA ILE A 40 -7.38 -7.89 6.22
C ILE A 40 -7.37 -6.55 6.96
N VAL A 41 -6.50 -5.63 6.57
CA VAL A 41 -6.36 -4.32 7.23
C VAL A 41 -7.61 -3.45 7.08
N GLU A 42 -8.19 -3.38 5.87
CA GLU A 42 -9.41 -2.61 5.65
C GLU A 42 -10.62 -3.22 6.39
N LYS A 43 -10.69 -4.55 6.50
CA LYS A 43 -11.71 -5.22 7.32
C LYS A 43 -11.51 -5.00 8.83
N ALA A 44 -10.28 -4.71 9.26
CA ALA A 44 -9.99 -4.28 10.62
C ALA A 44 -10.21 -2.77 10.85
N GLY A 45 -10.76 -2.04 9.87
CA GLY A 45 -11.03 -0.60 9.96
C GLY A 45 -9.86 0.31 9.55
N GLY A 46 -8.75 -0.27 9.10
CA GLY A 46 -7.64 0.48 8.51
C GLY A 46 -7.90 0.91 7.07
N ALA A 47 -6.84 1.38 6.40
CA ALA A 47 -6.86 1.71 4.98
C ALA A 47 -5.62 1.19 4.26
N SER A 48 -5.70 1.12 2.94
CA SER A 48 -4.58 0.76 2.07
C SER A 48 -4.54 1.62 0.80
N THR A 49 -3.34 1.92 0.30
CA THR A 49 -3.12 2.66 -0.96
C THR A 49 -1.81 2.25 -1.62
N ASN A 50 -1.69 2.41 -2.93
CA ASN A 50 -0.39 2.40 -3.63
C ASN A 50 0.24 3.80 -3.78
N GLY A 51 -0.37 4.82 -3.16
CA GLY A 51 -0.01 6.22 -3.29
C GLY A 51 -0.88 6.99 -4.28
N GLN A 52 -1.62 6.30 -5.16
CA GLN A 52 -2.53 6.90 -6.16
C GLN A 52 -3.96 6.37 -6.05
N HIS A 53 -4.13 5.10 -5.69
CA HIS A 53 -5.41 4.42 -5.59
C HIS A 53 -5.42 3.48 -4.39
N SER A 54 -6.61 3.22 -3.84
CA SER A 54 -6.78 2.12 -2.87
C SER A 54 -6.38 0.80 -3.50
N ILE A 55 -5.64 -0.04 -2.77
CA ILE A 55 -5.11 -1.31 -3.30
C ILE A 55 -6.25 -2.22 -3.77
N LEU A 56 -7.36 -2.27 -3.04
CA LEU A 56 -8.50 -3.13 -3.37
C LEU A 56 -9.28 -2.67 -4.62
N LYS A 57 -9.00 -1.46 -5.13
CA LYS A 57 -9.61 -0.95 -6.36
C LYS A 57 -8.74 -1.17 -7.60
N ILE A 58 -7.52 -1.68 -7.44
CA ILE A 58 -6.61 -1.91 -8.55
C ILE A 58 -7.00 -3.21 -9.25
N GLN A 59 -7.37 -3.12 -10.53
CA GLN A 59 -7.55 -4.29 -11.39
C GLN A 59 -6.16 -4.81 -11.83
N PRO A 60 -5.75 -6.04 -11.46
CA PRO A 60 -4.46 -6.57 -11.88
C PRO A 60 -4.41 -6.79 -13.40
N GLN A 61 -3.30 -6.42 -14.02
CA GLN A 61 -3.02 -6.63 -15.45
C GLN A 61 -2.31 -7.95 -15.73
N HIS A 62 -1.55 -8.48 -14.77
CA HIS A 62 -0.87 -9.76 -14.86
C HIS A 62 -0.60 -10.36 -13.47
N ILE A 63 -0.41 -11.69 -13.40
CA ILE A 63 -0.35 -12.45 -12.15
C ILE A 63 0.80 -12.05 -11.21
N HIS A 64 1.91 -11.53 -11.74
CA HIS A 64 3.09 -11.12 -10.98
C HIS A 64 3.26 -9.59 -10.89
N GLN A 65 2.21 -8.83 -11.18
CA GLN A 65 2.25 -7.37 -11.10
C GLN A 65 2.71 -6.93 -9.72
N ARG A 66 3.63 -5.95 -9.69
CA ARG A 66 4.09 -5.31 -8.47
C ARG A 66 3.39 -3.98 -8.26
N SER A 67 3.35 -3.55 -7.01
CA SER A 67 2.85 -2.24 -6.63
C SER A 67 3.59 -1.73 -5.40
N PRO A 68 3.79 -0.41 -5.26
CA PRO A 68 3.98 0.20 -3.95
C PRO A 68 2.80 -0.15 -3.05
N VAL A 69 3.05 -0.25 -1.74
CA VAL A 69 1.97 -0.51 -0.78
C VAL A 69 2.17 0.31 0.48
N PHE A 70 1.09 0.94 0.93
CA PHE A 70 0.97 1.62 2.21
C PHE A 70 -0.32 1.12 2.85
N LEU A 71 -0.24 0.56 4.06
CA LEU A 71 -1.41 0.06 4.77
C LEU A 71 -1.25 0.22 6.29
N GLY A 72 -2.37 0.42 6.97
CA GLY A 72 -2.39 0.57 8.42
C GLY A 72 -3.54 1.46 8.89
N TYR A 73 -3.28 2.25 9.92
CA TYR A 73 -4.27 3.13 10.53
C TYR A 73 -4.83 4.13 9.53
N LYS A 74 -6.16 4.24 9.46
CA LYS A 74 -6.87 4.90 8.36
C LYS A 74 -6.45 6.36 8.18
N GLU A 75 -6.43 7.12 9.27
CA GLU A 75 -6.11 8.55 9.27
C GLU A 75 -4.67 8.81 8.80
N GLU A 76 -3.73 7.93 9.15
CA GLU A 76 -2.32 8.06 8.72
C GLU A 76 -2.16 7.75 7.24
N ILE A 77 -2.87 6.73 6.73
CA ILE A 77 -2.87 6.39 5.31
C ILE A 77 -3.54 7.49 4.47
N GLU A 78 -4.62 8.10 4.96
CA GLU A 78 -5.28 9.23 4.28
C GLU A 78 -4.38 10.46 4.22
N LYS A 79 -3.67 10.79 5.32
CA LYS A 79 -2.66 11.87 5.34
C LYS A 79 -1.53 11.59 4.33
N LEU A 80 -1.02 10.37 4.30
CA LEU A 80 0.02 9.96 3.35
C LEU A 80 -0.47 10.10 1.90
N TYR A 81 -1.70 9.66 1.61
CA TYR A 81 -2.31 9.79 0.30
C TYR A 81 -2.44 11.26 -0.16
N GLN A 82 -2.84 12.16 0.75
CA GLN A 82 -2.89 13.60 0.46
C GLN A 82 -1.50 14.18 0.17
N GLN A 83 -0.46 13.74 0.88
CA GLN A 83 0.92 14.19 0.62
C GLN A 83 1.44 13.71 -0.74
N TYR A 84 1.17 12.47 -1.12
CA TYR A 84 1.49 11.91 -2.43
C TYR A 84 0.77 12.67 -3.56
N SER A 85 -0.52 13.01 -3.34
CA SER A 85 -1.31 13.76 -4.32
C SER A 85 -0.78 15.19 -4.54
N ARG A 86 -0.19 15.81 -3.50
CA ARG A 86 0.43 17.14 -3.59
C ARG A 86 1.80 17.11 -4.27
N HIS A 87 2.53 16.01 -4.14
CA HIS A 87 3.84 15.82 -4.74
C HIS A 87 3.71 14.74 -5.83
N THR A 88 2.98 15.06 -6.90
CA THR A 88 3.13 14.32 -8.16
C THR A 88 4.53 14.61 -8.67
N TRP A 89 5.50 13.80 -8.25
CA TRP A 89 6.77 13.69 -8.92
C TRP A 89 6.44 13.18 -10.32
N ALA A 90 6.25 14.10 -11.27
CA ALA A 90 6.28 13.78 -12.67
C ALA A 90 7.56 12.95 -12.86
N HIS A 91 7.39 11.73 -13.36
CA HIS A 91 8.52 10.88 -13.69
C HIS A 91 9.33 11.59 -14.79
N GLU A 92 10.30 12.41 -14.39
CA GLU A 92 11.46 12.79 -15.20
C GLU A 92 12.48 11.64 -15.18
#